data_AF-X1L0V0-F1
#
_entry.id   AF-X1L0V0-F1
#
_cell.length_a   1.000
_cell.length_b   1.000
_cell.length_c   1.000
_cell.angle_alpha   90.00
_cell.angle_beta   90.00
_cell.angle_gamma   90.00
#
_symmetry.space_group_name_H-M   'P 1'
#
loop_
_entity.id
_entity.type
_entity.pdbx_description
1 polymer ?
#
loop_
_entity_poly.entity_id
_entity_poly.type
_entity_poly.pdbx_seq_one_letter_code
_entity_poly.pdbx_strand_id
1 'polypeptide(L)' 'MLILGIETSCDETAAAVVENGKKILSNVVASQVDLHRKFWGIVPEIASRKHLELIIPIIKESLGEARIK' A
#
# COMPACT_ATOMS: atom_id res chain seq x y z
N MET A 1 20.00 6.84 4.24
CA MET A 1 18.79 6.57 5.05
C MET A 1 17.74 5.96 4.15
N LEU A 2 17.15 4.85 4.59
CA LEU A 2 16.05 4.19 3.90
C LEU A 2 14.76 4.52 4.66
N ILE A 3 13.70 4.85 3.92
CA ILE A 3 12.39 5.24 4.45
C ILE A 3 11.37 4.25 3.89
N LEU A 4 10.60 3.59 4.75
CA LEU A 4 9.42 2.84 4.36
C LEU A 4 8.20 3.76 4.50
N GLY A 5 7.61 4.14 3.38
CA GLY A 5 6.33 4.85 3.32
C GLY A 5 5.18 3.86 3.29
N ILE A 6 4.10 4.16 4.00
CA ILE A 6 2.85 3.42 4.01
C ILE A 6 1.73 4.41 3.72
N GLU A 7 0.84 4.05 2.81
CA GLU A 7 -0.33 4.86 2.44
C GLU A 7 -1.60 3.99 2.55
N THR A 8 -2.54 4.45 3.40
CA THR A 8 -3.81 3.77 3.71
C THR A 8 -4.92 4.79 4.04
N SER A 9 -4.90 5.98 3.43
CA SER A 9 -5.85 7.05 3.77
C SER A 9 -7.26 6.83 3.23
N CYS A 10 -7.42 6.13 2.10
CA CYS A 10 -8.69 5.99 1.39
C CYS A 10 -9.00 4.53 1.00
N ASP A 11 -8.83 4.16 -0.27
CA ASP A 11 -9.15 2.82 -0.78
C ASP A 11 -7.92 2.13 -1.43
N GLU A 12 -6.73 2.70 -1.28
CA GLU A 12 -5.47 2.07 -1.68
C GLU A 12 -4.64 1.65 -0.47
N THR A 13 -4.06 0.44 -0.54
CA THR A 13 -3.00 0.03 0.40
C THR A 13 -1.70 0.02 -0.36
N ALA A 14 -0.76 0.88 0.03
CA ALA A 14 0.52 0.98 -0.66
C ALA A 14 1.71 1.02 0.31
N ALA A 15 2.85 0.53 -0.17
CA ALA A 15 4.13 0.65 0.50
C ALA A 15 5.25 0.95 -0.50
N ALA A 16 6.14 1.86 -0.13
CA ALA A 16 7.28 2.26 -0.95
C ALA A 16 8.54 2.38 -0.10
N VAL A 17 9.67 1.91 -0.63
CA VAL A 17 10.99 2.16 -0.04
C VAL A 17 11.65 3.32 -0.78
N VAL A 18 12.04 4.36 -0.04
CA VAL A 18 12.70 5.55 -0.58
C VAL A 18 14.07 5.73 0.05
N GLU A 19 15.09 5.89 -0.78
CA GLU A 19 16.45 6.21 -0.37
C GLU A 19 16.65 7.73 -0.31
N ASN A 20 17.06 8.21 0.87
CA ASN A 20 17.39 9.62 1.16
C ASN A 20 16.29 10.62 0.75
N GLY A 21 15.03 10.20 0.76
CA GLY A 21 13.88 11.02 0.37
C GLY A 21 13.84 11.44 -1.09
N LYS A 22 14.69 10.86 -1.96
CA LYS A 22 14.86 11.32 -3.35
C LYS A 22 14.72 10.20 -4.37
N LYS A 23 15.12 8.99 -4.02
CA LYS A 23 15.14 7.85 -4.95
C LYS A 23 14.16 6.78 -4.48
N ILE A 24 13.17 6.49 -5.31
CA ILE A 24 12.22 5.40 -5.08
C ILE A 24 12.92 4.08 -5.45
N LEU A 25 13.00 3.15 -4.51
CA LEU A 25 13.56 1.81 -4.69
C LEU A 25 12.47 0.76 -4.98
N SER A 26 11.27 0.96 -4.45
CA SER A 26 10.08 0.17 -4.72
C SER A 26 8.82 1.00 -4.51
N ASN A 27 7.72 0.62 -5.15
CA ASN A 27 6.43 1.26 -5.00
C ASN A 27 5.31 0.29 -5.36
N VAL A 28 4.72 -0.33 -4.35
CA VAL A 28 3.68 -1.36 -4.50
C VAL A 28 2.35 -0.76 -4.07
N VAL A 29 1.32 -0.89 -4.91
CA VAL A 29 -0.01 -0.33 -4.69
C VAL A 29 -1.07 -1.39 -4.96
N ALA A 30 -1.96 -1.62 -4.00
CA ALA A 30 -3.18 -2.40 -4.17
C ALA A 30 -4.41 -1.51 -4.04
N SER A 31 -5.15 -1.38 -5.14
CA SER A 31 -6.40 -0.62 -5.20
C SER A 31 -7.62 -1.48 -4.85
N GLN A 32 -8.61 -0.88 -4.20
CA GLN A 32 -9.88 -1.50 -3.85
C GLN A 32 -11.04 -1.03 -4.75
N VAL A 33 -10.77 -0.33 -5.86
CA VAL A 33 -11.81 0.23 -6.74
C VAL A 33 -12.85 -0.82 -7.15
N ASP A 34 -12.42 -2.02 -7.56
CA ASP A 34 -13.34 -3.10 -7.95
C ASP A 34 -14.20 -3.61 -6.79
N LEU A 35 -13.66 -3.59 -5.56
CA LEU A 35 -14.39 -3.99 -4.36
C LEU A 35 -15.50 -2.98 -4.03
N HIS A 36 -15.21 -1.68 -4.19
CA HIS A 36 -16.15 -0.59 -3.89
C HIS A 36 -17.12 -0.30 -5.05
N ARG A 37 -16.82 -0.74 -6.27
CA ARG A 37 -17.67 -0.54 -7.46
C ARG A 37 -19.11 -1.00 -7.27
N LYS A 38 -19.33 -2.10 -6.54
CA LYS A 38 -20.68 -2.64 -6.25
C LYS A 38 -21.51 -1.75 -5.31
N PHE A 39 -20.87 -0.83 -4.60
CA PHE A 39 -21.51 0.10 -3.68
C PHE A 39 -21.63 1.51 -4.24
N TRP A 40 -21.16 1.76 -5.46
CA TRP A 40 -21.15 3.08 -6.11
C TRP A 40 -20.44 4.17 -5.28
N GLY A 41 -19.49 3.76 -4.44
CA GLY A 41 -18.75 4.65 -3.55
C GLY A 41 -17.89 3.87 -2.56
N ILE A 42 -16.97 4.57 -1.90
CA ILE A 42 -16.07 3.97 -0.91
C ILE A 42 -16.86 3.71 0.37
N VAL A 43 -16.85 2.46 0.84
CA VAL A 43 -17.44 2.08 2.12
C VAL A 43 -16.33 2.03 3.18
N PRO A 44 -16.28 2.95 4.16
CA PRO A 44 -15.14 3.10 5.06
C PRO A 44 -14.77 1.84 5.84
N GLU A 45 -15.76 1.11 6.35
CA GLU A 45 -15.54 -0.15 7.09
C GLU A 45 -14.90 -1.23 6.22
N ILE A 46 -15.32 -1.33 4.95
CA ILE A 46 -14.77 -2.31 4.00
C ILE A 46 -13.33 -1.91 3.63
N ALA A 47 -13.07 -0.62 3.45
CA ALA A 47 -11.73 -0.13 3.16
C ALA A 47 -10.76 -0.41 4.30
N SER A 48 -11.15 -0.07 5.53
CA SER A 48 -10.39 -0.35 6.75
C SER A 48 -9.99 -1.83 6.87
N ARG A 49 -10.97 -2.75 6.70
CA ARG A 49 -10.69 -4.19 6.73
C ARG A 49 -9.73 -4.62 5.64
N LYS A 50 -9.89 -4.07 4.44
CA LYS A 50 -9.04 -4.45 3.31
C LYS A 50 -7.61 -3.95 3.46
N HIS A 51 -7.39 -2.80 4.10
CA HIS A 51 -6.05 -2.37 4.50
C HIS A 51 -5.40 -3.36 5.47
N LEU A 52 -6.13 -3.84 6.49
CA LEU A 52 -5.61 -4.83 7.46
C LEU A 52 -5.19 -6.14 6.78
N GLU A 53 -5.96 -6.60 5.79
CA GLU A 53 -5.62 -7.80 5.01
C GLU A 53 -4.36 -7.61 4.16
N LEU A 54 -4.15 -6.41 3.61
CA LEU A 54 -3.14 -6.14 2.59
C LEU A 54 -1.84 -5.56 3.13
N ILE A 55 -1.84 -4.95 4.32
CA ILE A 55 -0.70 -4.17 4.81
C ILE A 55 0.60 -4.99 4.91
N ILE A 56 0.52 -6.21 5.46
CA ILE A 56 1.69 -7.08 5.59
C ILE A 56 2.20 -7.59 4.24
N PRO A 57 1.37 -8.17 3.34
CA PRO A 57 1.86 -8.61 2.04
C PRO A 57 2.44 -7.46 1.20
N ILE A 58 1.81 -6.28 1.20
CA ILE A 58 2.29 -5.10 0.46
C ILE A 58 3.66 -4.63 0.99
N ILE A 59 3.85 -4.59 2.31
CA ILE A 59 5.17 -4.26 2.90
C ILE A 59 6.22 -5.29 2.48
N LYS A 60 5.90 -6.59 2.57
CA LYS A 60 6.84 -7.66 2.20
C LYS A 60 7.25 -7.59 0.74
N GLU A 61 6.29 -7.37 -0.14
CA GLU A 61 6.52 -7.19 -1.58
C GLU A 61 7.42 -5.97 -1.83
N SER A 62 7.09 -4.83 -1.20
CA SER A 62 7.86 -3.59 -1.32
C SER A 62 9.30 -3.72 -0.85
N LEU A 63 9.54 -4.40 0.28
CA LEU A 63 10.91 -4.69 0.76
C LEU A 63 11.65 -5.66 -0.17
N GLY A 64 10.95 -6.67 -0.69
CA GLY A 64 11.48 -7.63 -1.66
C GLY A 64 11.92 -6.96 -2.98
N GLU A 65 11.07 -6.11 -3.56
CA GLU A 65 11.39 -5.34 -4.77
C GLU A 65 12.58 -4.41 -4.56
N ALA A 66 12.65 -3.75 -3.39
CA ALA A 66 13.77 -2.89 -3.01
C ALA A 66 15.05 -3.67 -2.64
N ARG A 67 14.99 -5.02 -2.63
CA ARG A 67 16.08 -5.94 -2.26
C ARG A 67 16.60 -5.71 -0.83
N ILE A 68 15.70 -5.39 0.08
CA ILE A 68 15.97 -5.14 1.49
C ILE A 68 15.53 -6.38 2.27
N LYS A 69 16.42 -6.90 3.12
CA LYS A 69 16.20 -8.11 3.92
C LYS A 69 15.46 -7.83 5.21
#